data_AF-A0A8J6HIK3-F1
#
_entry.id   AF-A0A8J6HIK3-F1
#
_cell.length_a   1.000
_cell.length_b   1.000
_cell.length_c   1.000
_cell.angle_alpha   90.00
_cell.angle_beta   90.00
_cell.angle_gamma   90.00
#
_symmetry.space_group_name_H-M   'P 1'
#
loop_
_entity.id
_entity.type
_entity.pdbx_description
1 polymer ?
#
loop_
_entity_poly.entity_id
_entity_poly.type
_entity_poly.pdbx_seq_one_letter_code
_entity_poly.pdbx_strand_id
1 'polypeptide(L)'
;MNERDILGSQLVRRNDEIALLHEKIEILQTTLQRGESQYAQRLEDIRLLKIEIKRLRQEKILMSKTISNSIDLKQEVFHLERDMMKWRLKCRALEEELQNPMNIHRWRKLEGSDPELLDVLQKIQILQKRLIKQSSEAIERERQLKEAEKLYLSLKQVLAKQPGPGLREELTKTQQALKNRGDQLKCMVSELNMAELQAKEYKSDLQRVTDELNELKKKYIAEKRAQKIQKLAYESSRDANQYHNKQNGAQVKYTGGGFRMKMTKSLEVCVDSYESAVAAITGGATRLELCSSLVDGGLTPTPGLLLQVLEYSKKVPIFCMLRCRPGNFVYTSEEIEVMKKDAMILQKYGANGFVFGALNANDEVDMKQCREIIMACFPHPVTFHRAFDVCKRPTIEIEVIIDLGFKRVLTSGQQTTAQLGVKLIKNLMEQVGERICIMAGGGITKQNLAFIMEHTEAKEYHGSFKKVKEAADKEKKGEVDVGNEKIYVTDQDCVAEIVHILKTV
;
A
#
# COMPACT_ATOMS: atom_id res chain seq x y z
N MET A 1 -1.64 -35.70 76.90
CA MET A 1 -1.36 -34.98 75.64
C MET A 1 -1.47 -33.50 75.96
N ASN A 2 -0.64 -32.64 75.37
CA ASN A 2 -0.69 -31.21 75.71
C ASN A 2 -1.81 -30.51 74.94
N GLU A 3 -2.40 -29.50 75.57
CA GLU A 3 -3.38 -28.59 74.93
C GLU A 3 -2.78 -27.92 73.68
N ARG A 4 -1.46 -27.67 73.72
CA ARG A 4 -0.65 -27.18 72.58
C ARG A 4 -0.76 -28.08 71.34
N ASP A 5 -0.80 -29.40 71.51
CA ASP A 5 -0.86 -30.36 70.41
C ASP A 5 -2.27 -30.35 69.77
N ILE A 6 -3.29 -30.21 70.61
CA ILE A 6 -4.70 -30.07 70.21
C ILE A 6 -4.88 -28.77 69.42
N LEU A 7 -4.42 -27.63 69.97
CA LEU A 7 -4.46 -26.33 69.31
C LEU A 7 -3.69 -26.33 67.99
N GLY A 8 -2.51 -26.96 67.94
CA GLY A 8 -1.75 -27.14 66.69
C GLY A 8 -2.56 -27.90 65.64
N SER A 9 -3.21 -29.01 66.01
CA SER A 9 -4.05 -29.80 65.10
C SER A 9 -5.28 -29.04 64.60
N GLN A 10 -5.86 -28.16 65.43
CA GLN A 10 -6.97 -27.29 65.03
C GLN A 10 -6.51 -26.17 64.08
N LEU A 11 -5.35 -25.58 64.34
CA LEU A 11 -4.79 -24.49 63.52
C LEU A 11 -4.40 -25.00 62.11
N VAL A 12 -3.83 -26.20 62.01
CA VAL A 12 -3.60 -26.86 60.71
C VAL A 12 -4.92 -27.03 59.95
N ARG A 13 -5.95 -27.64 60.56
CA ARG A 13 -7.27 -27.81 59.91
C ARG A 13 -7.90 -26.49 59.46
N ARG A 14 -7.75 -25.41 60.22
CA ARG A 14 -8.22 -24.07 59.82
C ARG A 14 -7.43 -23.49 58.65
N ASN A 15 -6.12 -23.75 58.57
CA ASN A 15 -5.33 -23.37 57.39
C ASN A 15 -5.74 -24.18 56.16
N ASP A 16 -6.02 -25.48 56.32
CA ASP A 16 -6.51 -26.35 55.25
C ASP A 16 -7.90 -25.88 54.74
N GLU A 17 -8.81 -25.54 55.65
CA GLU A 17 -10.12 -24.92 55.32
C GLU A 17 -9.94 -23.60 54.56
N ILE A 18 -9.01 -22.74 54.97
CA ILE A 18 -8.71 -21.46 54.31
C ILE A 18 -8.12 -21.68 52.92
N ALA A 19 -7.23 -22.66 52.74
CA ALA A 19 -6.66 -23.01 51.43
C ALA A 19 -7.76 -23.48 50.46
N LEU A 20 -8.61 -24.41 50.88
CA LEU A 20 -9.76 -24.88 50.08
C LEU A 20 -10.76 -23.77 49.75
N LEU A 21 -10.93 -22.78 50.63
CA LEU A 21 -11.75 -21.59 50.36
C LEU A 21 -11.08 -20.65 49.34
N HIS A 22 -9.76 -20.47 49.38
CA HIS A 22 -9.03 -19.68 48.38
C HIS A 22 -9.08 -20.34 47.00
N GLU A 23 -8.80 -21.64 46.89
CA GLU A 23 -8.93 -22.40 45.63
C GLU A 23 -10.35 -22.27 45.04
N LYS A 24 -11.37 -22.39 45.90
CA LYS A 24 -12.78 -22.22 45.50
C LYS A 24 -13.10 -20.80 45.02
N ILE A 25 -12.51 -19.77 45.62
CA ILE A 25 -12.65 -18.38 45.18
C ILE A 25 -11.96 -18.19 43.82
N GLU A 26 -10.77 -18.75 43.60
CA GLU A 26 -10.05 -18.67 42.33
C GLU A 26 -10.79 -19.39 41.18
N ILE A 27 -11.35 -20.57 41.45
CA ILE A 27 -12.21 -21.30 40.50
C ILE A 27 -13.48 -20.49 40.15
N LEU A 28 -14.07 -19.80 41.13
CA LEU A 28 -15.24 -18.94 40.89
C LEU A 28 -14.88 -17.67 40.11
N GLN A 29 -13.72 -17.05 40.38
CA GLN A 29 -13.23 -15.88 39.64
C GLN A 29 -12.87 -16.21 38.20
N THR A 30 -12.15 -17.32 37.96
CA THR A 30 -11.81 -17.77 36.60
C THR A 30 -13.08 -18.16 35.81
N THR A 31 -14.05 -18.80 36.46
CA THR A 31 -15.37 -19.10 35.86
C THR A 31 -16.15 -17.81 35.53
N LEU A 32 -16.14 -16.81 36.41
CA LEU A 32 -16.80 -15.52 36.18
C LEU A 32 -16.19 -14.77 34.99
N GLN A 33 -14.86 -14.62 34.95
CA GLN A 33 -14.13 -13.98 33.83
C GLN A 33 -14.40 -14.68 32.49
N ARG A 34 -14.51 -16.02 32.49
CA ARG A 34 -14.90 -16.80 31.30
C ARG A 34 -16.34 -16.49 30.88
N GLY A 35 -17.26 -16.37 31.83
CA GLY A 35 -18.65 -15.98 31.59
C GLY A 35 -18.79 -14.56 31.04
N GLU A 36 -18.07 -13.59 31.62
CA GLU A 36 -18.00 -12.20 31.13
C GLU A 36 -17.45 -12.13 29.70
N SER A 37 -16.37 -12.88 29.42
CA SER A 37 -15.78 -12.96 28.08
C SER A 37 -16.76 -13.53 27.04
N GLN A 38 -17.50 -14.60 27.40
CA GLN A 38 -18.53 -15.18 26.54
C GLN A 38 -19.73 -14.22 26.35
N TYR A 39 -20.13 -13.50 27.40
CA TYR A 39 -21.19 -12.49 27.31
C TYR A 39 -20.81 -11.31 26.40
N ALA A 40 -19.56 -10.83 26.51
CA ALA A 40 -19.03 -9.78 25.63
C ALA A 40 -19.00 -10.23 24.16
N GLN A 41 -18.58 -11.47 23.88
CA GLN A 41 -18.66 -12.07 22.55
C GLN A 41 -20.11 -12.09 22.02
N ARG A 42 -21.08 -12.53 22.83
CA ARG A 42 -22.51 -12.52 22.44
C ARG A 42 -23.08 -11.13 22.20
N LEU A 43 -22.61 -10.09 22.90
CA LEU A 43 -23.01 -8.72 22.61
C LEU A 43 -22.51 -8.25 21.24
N GLU A 44 -21.30 -8.64 20.83
CA GLU A 44 -20.77 -8.31 19.50
C GLU A 44 -21.43 -9.15 18.39
N ASP A 45 -21.71 -10.44 18.59
CA ASP A 45 -22.56 -11.25 17.70
C ASP A 45 -23.88 -10.51 17.42
N ILE A 46 -24.56 -10.05 18.48
CA ILE A 46 -25.81 -9.31 18.40
C ILE A 46 -25.62 -7.94 17.70
N ARG A 47 -24.47 -7.29 17.83
CA ARG A 47 -24.15 -6.03 17.13
C ARG A 47 -23.99 -6.25 15.64
N LEU A 48 -23.25 -7.29 15.24
CA LEU A 48 -23.05 -7.69 13.85
C LEU A 48 -24.37 -8.12 13.18
N LEU A 49 -25.17 -8.97 13.84
CA LEU A 49 -26.50 -9.35 13.35
C LEU A 49 -27.44 -8.15 13.18
N LYS A 50 -27.38 -7.14 14.06
CA LYS A 50 -28.13 -5.88 13.92
C LYS A 50 -27.66 -5.00 12.74
N ILE A 51 -26.40 -5.12 12.31
CA ILE A 51 -25.89 -4.46 11.10
C ILE A 51 -26.38 -5.24 9.87
N GLU A 52 -26.29 -6.57 9.90
CA GLU A 52 -26.72 -7.42 8.79
C GLU A 52 -28.22 -7.30 8.49
N ILE A 53 -29.06 -7.27 9.52
CA ILE A 53 -30.51 -7.01 9.38
C ILE A 53 -30.79 -5.63 8.75
N LYS A 54 -29.91 -4.62 8.92
CA LYS A 54 -30.05 -3.33 8.22
C LYS A 54 -29.65 -3.45 6.75
N ARG A 55 -28.56 -4.17 6.44
CA ARG A 55 -28.08 -4.43 5.07
C ARG A 55 -29.18 -5.11 4.24
N LEU A 56 -29.70 -6.24 4.72
CA LEU A 56 -30.75 -7.01 4.04
C LEU A 56 -32.06 -6.21 3.87
N ARG A 57 -32.39 -5.31 4.80
CA ARG A 57 -33.54 -4.40 4.66
C ARG A 57 -33.33 -3.36 3.56
N GLN A 58 -32.13 -2.78 3.45
CA GLN A 58 -31.79 -1.84 2.37
C GLN A 58 -31.77 -2.53 1.01
N GLU A 59 -31.18 -3.73 0.93
CA GLU A 59 -31.16 -4.55 -0.29
C GLU A 59 -32.57 -4.91 -0.76
N LYS A 60 -33.46 -5.35 0.15
CA LYS A 60 -34.89 -5.56 -0.17
C LYS A 60 -35.56 -4.31 -0.73
N ILE A 61 -35.27 -3.12 -0.18
CA ILE A 61 -35.83 -1.86 -0.68
C ILE A 61 -35.31 -1.53 -2.09
N LEU A 62 -34.04 -1.78 -2.37
CA LEU A 62 -33.45 -1.59 -3.69
C LEU A 62 -34.06 -2.57 -4.71
N MET A 63 -34.09 -3.87 -4.42
CA MET A 63 -34.70 -4.88 -5.29
C MET A 63 -36.18 -4.59 -5.55
N SER A 64 -36.93 -4.12 -4.56
CA SER A 64 -38.34 -3.72 -4.73
C SER A 64 -38.53 -2.56 -5.71
N LYS A 65 -37.55 -1.64 -5.83
CA LYS A 65 -37.56 -0.57 -6.83
C LYS A 65 -37.13 -1.07 -8.22
N THR A 66 -36.17 -2.00 -8.27
CA THR A 66 -35.79 -2.65 -9.54
C THR A 66 -36.99 -3.41 -10.14
N ILE A 67 -37.80 -4.05 -9.30
CA ILE A 67 -39.02 -4.76 -9.72
C ILE A 67 -40.08 -3.81 -10.27
N SER A 68 -40.33 -2.65 -9.65
CA SER A 68 -41.28 -1.67 -10.21
C SER A 68 -40.80 -1.16 -11.58
N ASN A 69 -39.55 -0.74 -11.68
CA ASN A 69 -38.99 -0.21 -12.92
C ASN A 69 -38.95 -1.26 -14.06
N SER A 70 -38.86 -2.55 -13.73
CA SER A 70 -38.93 -3.65 -14.71
C SER A 70 -40.30 -3.78 -15.37
N ILE A 71 -41.38 -3.34 -14.71
CA ILE A 71 -42.73 -3.34 -15.29
C ILE A 71 -42.84 -2.21 -16.32
N ASP A 72 -42.37 -1.01 -15.99
CA ASP A 72 -42.40 0.16 -16.87
C ASP A 72 -41.55 -0.08 -18.13
N LEU A 73 -40.31 -0.57 -17.95
CA LEU A 73 -39.43 -0.93 -19.07
C LEU A 73 -40.03 -1.99 -20.00
N LYS A 74 -40.83 -2.93 -19.50
CA LYS A 74 -41.53 -3.91 -20.35
C LYS A 74 -42.65 -3.28 -21.17
N GLN A 75 -43.32 -2.25 -20.64
CA GLN A 75 -44.32 -1.48 -21.40
C GLN A 75 -43.65 -0.63 -22.49
N GLU A 76 -42.51 0.01 -22.20
CA GLU A 76 -41.73 0.73 -23.20
C GLU A 76 -41.23 -0.20 -24.32
N VAL A 77 -40.68 -1.37 -24.00
CA VAL A 77 -40.28 -2.38 -25.00
C VAL A 77 -41.47 -2.77 -25.88
N PHE A 78 -42.63 -3.10 -25.31
CA PHE A 78 -43.82 -3.45 -26.08
C PHE A 78 -44.30 -2.30 -27.00
N HIS A 79 -44.21 -1.05 -26.54
CA HIS A 79 -44.53 0.12 -27.38
C HIS A 79 -43.53 0.30 -28.52
N LEU A 80 -42.23 0.14 -28.26
CA LEU A 80 -41.17 0.20 -29.27
C LEU A 80 -41.26 -0.94 -30.29
N GLU A 81 -41.58 -2.16 -29.87
CA GLU A 81 -41.82 -3.30 -30.76
C GLU A 81 -43.02 -3.07 -31.67
N ARG A 82 -44.15 -2.63 -31.11
CA ARG A 82 -45.36 -2.30 -31.87
C ARG A 82 -45.10 -1.20 -32.90
N ASP A 83 -44.37 -0.16 -32.52
CA ASP A 83 -44.13 0.96 -33.42
C ASP A 83 -43.01 0.66 -34.44
N MET A 84 -42.00 -0.16 -34.10
CA MET A 84 -41.10 -0.79 -35.08
C MET A 84 -41.87 -1.67 -36.08
N MET A 85 -42.88 -2.42 -35.64
CA MET A 85 -43.72 -3.23 -36.53
C MET A 85 -44.51 -2.37 -37.51
N LYS A 86 -45.06 -1.23 -37.07
CA LYS A 86 -45.69 -0.22 -37.96
C LYS A 86 -44.69 0.33 -38.98
N TRP A 87 -43.48 0.69 -38.55
CA TRP A 87 -42.46 1.21 -39.46
C TRP A 87 -42.00 0.16 -40.48
N ARG A 88 -41.81 -1.11 -40.08
CA ARG A 88 -41.51 -2.22 -41.00
C ARG A 88 -42.64 -2.45 -42.01
N LEU A 89 -43.90 -2.41 -41.58
CA LEU A 89 -45.07 -2.48 -42.47
C LEU A 89 -45.10 -1.31 -43.46
N LYS A 90 -44.81 -0.08 -42.99
CA LYS A 90 -44.75 1.10 -43.85
C LYS A 90 -43.60 1.04 -44.86
N CYS A 91 -42.41 0.60 -44.46
CA CYS A 91 -41.30 0.40 -45.39
C CYS A 91 -41.64 -0.65 -46.45
N ARG A 92 -42.19 -1.80 -46.06
CA ARG A 92 -42.64 -2.83 -47.01
C ARG A 92 -43.70 -2.32 -47.99
N ALA A 93 -44.70 -1.59 -47.51
CA ALA A 93 -45.72 -1.02 -48.39
C ALA A 93 -45.12 -0.02 -49.41
N LEU A 94 -44.14 0.78 -48.99
CA LEU A 94 -43.40 1.68 -49.89
C LEU A 94 -42.46 0.93 -50.85
N GLU A 95 -41.87 -0.19 -50.42
CA GLU A 95 -41.09 -1.09 -51.28
C GLU A 95 -41.98 -1.76 -52.34
N GLU A 96 -43.17 -2.21 -51.96
CA GLU A 96 -44.19 -2.78 -52.86
C GLU A 96 -44.72 -1.74 -53.85
N GLU A 97 -45.01 -0.50 -53.43
CA GLU A 97 -45.35 0.63 -54.32
C GLU A 97 -44.22 0.99 -55.29
N LEU A 98 -42.95 0.74 -54.93
CA LEU A 98 -41.77 1.07 -55.73
C LEU A 98 -41.43 -0.06 -56.72
N GLN A 99 -41.71 -1.33 -56.36
CA GLN A 99 -41.62 -2.49 -57.26
C GLN A 99 -42.77 -2.54 -58.26
N ASN A 100 -44.00 -2.30 -57.80
CA ASN A 100 -45.22 -2.27 -58.61
C ASN A 100 -45.86 -0.87 -58.55
N PRO A 101 -45.39 0.11 -59.36
CA PRO A 101 -45.94 1.45 -59.35
C PRO A 101 -47.40 1.45 -59.85
N MET A 102 -48.34 1.51 -58.90
CA MET A 102 -49.80 1.58 -59.12
C MET A 102 -50.27 2.77 -59.97
N ASN A 103 -49.38 3.70 -60.31
CA ASN A 103 -49.64 4.81 -61.23
C ASN A 103 -48.76 4.69 -62.48
N ILE A 104 -49.40 4.53 -63.63
CA ILE A 104 -48.75 4.40 -64.96
C ILE A 104 -48.01 5.68 -65.38
N HIS A 105 -48.19 6.80 -64.66
CA HIS A 105 -47.52 8.07 -64.91
C HIS A 105 -46.70 8.51 -63.71
N ARG A 106 -45.43 8.85 -63.96
CA ARG A 106 -44.40 9.18 -62.95
C ARG A 106 -44.54 10.60 -62.36
N TRP A 107 -45.76 11.14 -62.32
CA TRP A 107 -46.09 12.45 -61.76
C TRP A 107 -47.51 12.42 -61.19
N ARG A 108 -47.62 12.70 -59.88
CA ARG A 108 -48.88 12.79 -59.15
C ARG A 108 -49.24 14.26 -58.96
N LYS A 109 -50.45 14.66 -59.33
CA LYS A 109 -50.98 15.97 -58.96
C LYS A 109 -51.23 15.95 -57.45
N LEU A 110 -50.53 16.80 -56.69
CA LEU A 110 -50.75 16.94 -55.26
C LEU A 110 -52.03 17.75 -55.04
N GLU A 111 -53.15 17.06 -54.84
CA GLU A 111 -54.40 17.67 -54.38
C GLU A 111 -54.33 17.92 -52.87
N GLY A 112 -53.45 18.85 -52.49
CA GLY A 112 -53.59 19.62 -51.27
C GLY A 112 -54.15 20.98 -51.64
N SER A 113 -55.35 21.29 -51.17
CA SER A 113 -55.75 22.70 -51.05
C SER A 113 -54.76 23.37 -50.10
N ASP A 114 -54.26 24.55 -50.45
CA ASP A 114 -53.57 25.39 -49.47
C ASP A 114 -54.50 25.57 -48.26
N PRO A 115 -54.05 25.30 -47.03
CA PRO A 115 -54.90 25.41 -45.86
C PRO A 115 -55.38 26.85 -45.73
N GLU A 116 -56.70 27.05 -45.61
CA GLU A 116 -57.28 28.39 -45.54
C GLU A 116 -56.59 29.22 -44.45
N LEU A 117 -56.49 30.52 -44.68
CA LEU A 117 -55.78 31.44 -43.77
C LEU A 117 -56.27 31.31 -42.32
N LEU A 118 -57.57 31.04 -42.13
CA LEU A 118 -58.20 30.77 -40.84
C LEU A 118 -57.58 29.55 -40.13
N ASP A 119 -57.36 28.46 -40.87
CA ASP A 119 -56.86 27.18 -40.39
C ASP A 119 -55.38 27.28 -39.99
N VAL A 120 -54.60 28.03 -40.76
CA VAL A 120 -53.20 28.38 -40.45
C VAL A 120 -53.14 29.27 -39.19
N LEU A 121 -54.00 30.29 -39.10
CA LEU A 121 -54.08 31.17 -37.93
C LEU A 121 -54.50 30.41 -36.66
N GLN A 122 -55.45 29.48 -36.74
CA GLN A 122 -55.82 28.61 -35.61
C GLN A 122 -54.65 27.74 -35.16
N LYS A 123 -53.93 27.11 -36.09
CA LYS A 123 -52.73 26.30 -35.79
C LYS A 123 -51.63 27.16 -35.14
N ILE A 124 -51.39 28.37 -35.64
CA ILE A 124 -50.45 29.34 -35.03
C ILE A 124 -50.87 29.69 -33.59
N GLN A 125 -52.14 30.02 -33.34
CA GLN A 125 -52.61 30.33 -31.98
C GLN A 125 -52.50 29.14 -31.02
N ILE A 126 -52.77 27.92 -31.48
CA ILE A 126 -52.61 26.69 -30.67
C ILE A 126 -51.14 26.45 -30.33
N LEU A 127 -50.24 26.63 -31.30
CA LEU A 127 -48.79 26.50 -31.10
C LEU A 127 -48.25 27.60 -30.17
N GLN A 128 -48.69 28.85 -30.31
CA GLN A 128 -48.34 29.95 -29.40
C GLN A 128 -48.80 29.65 -27.96
N LYS A 129 -50.05 29.21 -27.77
CA LYS A 129 -50.55 28.80 -26.44
C LYS A 129 -49.75 27.65 -25.83
N ARG A 130 -49.36 26.66 -26.64
CA ARG A 130 -48.50 25.53 -26.21
C ARG A 130 -47.09 26.00 -25.84
N LEU A 131 -46.49 26.87 -26.65
CA LEU A 131 -45.15 27.45 -26.42
C LEU A 131 -45.12 28.28 -25.13
N ILE A 132 -46.12 29.15 -24.91
CA ILE A 132 -46.26 29.92 -23.68
C ILE A 132 -46.36 28.97 -22.47
N LYS A 133 -47.21 27.94 -22.52
CA LYS A 133 -47.29 26.94 -21.45
C LYS A 133 -45.94 26.28 -21.18
N GLN A 134 -45.29 25.75 -22.21
CA GLN A 134 -43.99 25.07 -22.05
C GLN A 134 -42.89 26.00 -21.52
N SER A 135 -42.88 27.28 -21.90
CA SER A 135 -41.96 28.27 -21.34
C SER A 135 -42.19 28.53 -19.85
N SER A 136 -43.46 28.63 -19.42
CA SER A 136 -43.79 28.80 -18.00
C SER A 136 -43.41 27.57 -17.16
N GLU A 137 -43.62 26.35 -17.67
CA GLU A 137 -43.18 25.14 -16.98
C GLU A 137 -41.65 24.99 -16.95
N ALA A 138 -40.94 25.52 -17.95
CA ALA A 138 -39.47 25.50 -17.98
C ALA A 138 -38.89 26.43 -16.90
N ILE A 139 -39.41 27.65 -16.79
CA ILE A 139 -39.00 28.65 -15.78
C ILE A 139 -39.22 28.10 -14.35
N GLU A 140 -40.37 27.46 -14.10
CA GLU A 140 -40.66 26.88 -12.78
C GLU A 140 -39.73 25.69 -12.45
N ARG A 141 -39.41 24.83 -13.42
CA ARG A 141 -38.39 23.76 -13.24
C ARG A 141 -36.99 24.32 -12.99
N GLU A 142 -36.59 25.38 -13.70
CA GLU A 142 -35.30 26.04 -13.51
C GLU A 142 -35.20 26.69 -12.12
N ARG A 143 -36.29 27.26 -11.62
CA ARG A 143 -36.39 27.77 -10.25
C ARG A 143 -36.20 26.65 -9.22
N GLN A 144 -36.95 25.55 -9.35
CA GLN A 144 -36.86 24.42 -8.43
C GLN A 144 -35.45 23.79 -8.42
N LEU A 145 -34.78 23.77 -9.59
CA LEU A 145 -33.40 23.32 -9.71
C LEU A 145 -32.44 24.23 -8.93
N LYS A 146 -32.55 25.56 -9.07
CA LYS A 146 -31.73 26.52 -8.31
C LYS A 146 -31.97 26.45 -6.80
N GLU A 147 -33.20 26.22 -6.36
CA GLU A 147 -33.54 26.00 -4.95
C GLU A 147 -32.91 24.69 -4.42
N ALA A 148 -32.91 23.62 -5.23
CA ALA A 148 -32.26 22.34 -4.90
C ALA A 148 -30.71 22.44 -4.89
N GLU A 149 -30.09 23.15 -5.83
CA GLU A 149 -28.64 23.40 -5.85
C GLU A 149 -28.19 24.16 -4.59
N LYS A 150 -28.95 25.18 -4.19
CA LYS A 150 -28.68 25.95 -2.96
C LYS A 150 -28.76 25.07 -1.70
N LEU A 151 -29.69 24.12 -1.67
CA LEU A 151 -29.80 23.13 -0.59
C LEU A 151 -28.64 22.12 -0.61
N TYR A 152 -28.25 21.64 -1.79
CA TYR A 152 -27.10 20.74 -1.95
C TYR A 152 -25.79 21.40 -1.51
N LEU A 153 -25.57 22.67 -1.88
CA LEU A 153 -24.38 23.42 -1.49
C LEU A 153 -24.30 23.66 0.02
N SER A 154 -25.42 23.97 0.69
CA SER A 154 -25.44 24.13 2.15
C SER A 154 -25.21 22.80 2.89
N LEU A 155 -25.84 21.71 2.43
CA LEU A 155 -25.57 20.35 2.94
C LEU A 155 -24.10 19.95 2.75
N LYS A 156 -23.51 20.24 1.58
CA LYS A 156 -22.08 19.99 1.31
C LYS A 156 -21.16 20.78 2.25
N GLN A 157 -21.49 22.04 2.56
CA GLN A 157 -20.76 22.84 3.56
C GLN A 157 -20.92 22.32 5.00
N VAL A 158 -22.08 21.76 5.35
CA VAL A 158 -22.29 21.12 6.67
C VAL A 158 -21.50 19.81 6.78
N LEU A 159 -21.55 18.95 5.76
CA LEU A 159 -20.80 17.69 5.72
C LEU A 159 -19.29 17.94 5.74
N ALA A 160 -18.79 18.94 5.01
CA ALA A 160 -17.37 19.31 5.04
C ALA A 160 -16.87 19.86 6.40
N LYS A 161 -17.79 20.23 7.30
CA LYS A 161 -17.48 20.65 8.68
C LYS A 161 -17.61 19.51 9.70
N GLN A 162 -18.15 18.35 9.32
CA GLN A 162 -18.23 17.19 10.21
C GLN A 162 -16.91 16.39 10.15
N PRO A 163 -16.34 15.98 11.30
CA PRO A 163 -15.18 15.10 11.30
C PRO A 163 -15.56 13.75 10.66
N GLY A 164 -14.83 13.37 9.60
CA GLY A 164 -15.10 12.15 8.85
C GLY A 164 -14.95 10.87 9.70
N PRO A 165 -15.52 9.73 9.26
CA PRO A 165 -15.48 8.48 10.01
C PRO A 165 -14.04 8.01 10.30
N GLY A 166 -13.09 8.30 9.40
CA GLY A 166 -11.66 8.03 9.62
C GLY A 166 -11.09 8.73 10.85
N LEU A 167 -11.46 10.00 11.13
CA LEU A 167 -10.99 10.71 12.32
C LEU A 167 -11.50 10.04 13.62
N ARG A 168 -12.71 9.46 13.58
CA ARG A 168 -13.26 8.71 14.71
C ARG A 168 -12.51 7.40 14.95
N GLU A 169 -12.01 6.77 13.89
CA GLU A 169 -11.20 5.56 13.96
C GLU A 169 -9.74 5.85 14.35
N GLU A 170 -9.18 6.98 13.91
CA GLU A 170 -7.90 7.51 14.42
C GLU A 170 -7.99 7.85 15.92
N LEU A 171 -9.13 8.39 16.37
CA LEU A 171 -9.37 8.67 17.79
C LEU A 171 -9.46 7.37 18.62
N THR A 172 -10.14 6.33 18.15
CA THR A 172 -10.12 5.03 18.87
C THR A 172 -8.74 4.37 18.83
N LYS A 173 -8.04 4.39 17.69
CA LYS A 173 -6.66 3.87 17.55
C LYS A 173 -5.68 4.58 18.49
N THR A 174 -5.73 5.90 18.57
CA THR A 174 -4.88 6.70 19.48
C THR A 174 -5.26 6.49 20.95
N GLN A 175 -6.56 6.45 21.29
CA GLN A 175 -7.02 6.16 22.65
C GLN A 175 -6.61 4.75 23.12
N GLN A 176 -6.66 3.75 22.25
CA GLN A 176 -6.21 2.38 22.54
C GLN A 176 -4.68 2.30 22.68
N ALA A 177 -3.92 2.98 21.81
CA ALA A 177 -2.47 3.08 21.95
C ALA A 177 -2.05 3.80 23.25
N LEU A 178 -2.80 4.82 23.67
CA LEU A 178 -2.56 5.56 24.91
C LEU A 178 -2.86 4.68 26.14
N LYS A 179 -3.93 3.86 26.10
CA LYS A 179 -4.17 2.82 27.13
C LYS A 179 -3.01 1.84 27.22
N ASN A 180 -2.59 1.24 26.09
CA ASN A 180 -1.51 0.26 26.05
C ASN A 180 -0.19 0.83 26.61
N ARG A 181 0.15 2.08 26.28
CA ARG A 181 1.30 2.79 26.87
C ARG A 181 1.14 3.05 28.38
N GLY A 182 -0.07 3.37 28.83
CA GLY A 182 -0.39 3.51 30.25
C GLY A 182 -0.23 2.22 31.03
N ASP A 183 -0.54 1.07 30.43
CA ASP A 183 -0.34 -0.24 31.03
C ASP A 183 1.16 -0.66 31.01
N GLN A 184 1.90 -0.38 29.93
CA GLN A 184 3.37 -0.53 29.88
C GLN A 184 4.09 0.33 30.94
N LEU A 185 3.63 1.56 31.17
CA LEU A 185 4.17 2.43 32.22
C LEU A 185 3.97 1.86 33.62
N LYS A 186 2.87 1.16 33.90
CA LYS A 186 2.67 0.47 35.19
C LYS A 186 3.68 -0.66 35.37
N CYS A 187 3.93 -1.45 34.33
CA CYS A 187 4.96 -2.51 34.36
C CYS A 187 6.34 -1.91 34.66
N MET A 188 6.79 -0.92 33.89
CA MET A 188 8.10 -0.27 34.11
C MET A 188 8.21 0.40 35.48
N VAL A 189 7.15 0.98 36.03
CA VAL A 189 7.13 1.52 37.40
C VAL A 189 7.25 0.40 38.45
N SER A 190 6.60 -0.75 38.24
CA SER A 190 6.77 -1.92 39.14
C SER A 190 8.18 -2.52 39.07
N GLU A 191 8.76 -2.63 37.87
CA GLU A 191 10.16 -3.06 37.67
C GLU A 191 11.15 -2.11 38.37
N LEU A 192 10.96 -0.79 38.21
CA LEU A 192 11.78 0.24 38.86
C LEU A 192 11.68 0.16 40.39
N ASN A 193 10.47 -0.02 40.93
CA ASN A 193 10.27 -0.18 42.38
C ASN A 193 10.99 -1.44 42.93
N MET A 194 10.99 -2.55 42.19
CA MET A 194 11.70 -3.77 42.57
C MET A 194 13.23 -3.60 42.48
N ALA A 195 13.73 -2.92 41.45
CA ALA A 195 15.15 -2.58 41.33
C ALA A 195 15.61 -1.61 42.43
N GLU A 196 14.78 -0.64 42.82
CA GLU A 196 15.02 0.23 43.96
C GLU A 196 15.08 -0.53 45.30
N LEU A 197 14.27 -1.59 45.46
CA LEU A 197 14.28 -2.42 46.66
C LEU A 197 15.60 -3.22 46.73
N GLN A 198 15.98 -3.89 45.64
CA GLN A 198 17.26 -4.61 45.53
C GLN A 198 18.46 -3.67 45.76
N ALA A 199 18.41 -2.43 45.26
CA ALA A 199 19.45 -1.44 45.51
C ALA A 199 19.56 -1.03 47.00
N LYS A 200 18.44 -1.03 47.74
CA LYS A 200 18.43 -0.80 49.20
C LYS A 200 18.96 -2.00 49.98
N GLU A 201 18.67 -3.22 49.52
CA GLU A 201 19.23 -4.47 50.07
C GLU A 201 20.75 -4.53 49.88
N TYR A 202 21.25 -4.38 48.64
CA TYR A 202 22.68 -4.36 48.35
C TYR A 202 23.43 -3.24 49.07
N LYS A 203 22.81 -2.06 49.28
CA LYS A 203 23.40 -0.99 50.10
C LYS A 203 23.51 -1.39 51.57
N SER A 204 22.53 -2.11 52.10
CA SER A 204 22.52 -2.60 53.48
C SER A 204 23.57 -3.70 53.69
N ASP A 205 23.71 -4.63 52.74
CA ASP A 205 24.77 -5.64 52.75
C ASP A 205 26.17 -5.04 52.56
N LEU A 206 26.33 -4.04 51.67
CA LEU A 206 27.59 -3.30 51.56
C LEU A 206 27.98 -2.62 52.88
N GLN A 207 27.02 -2.07 53.61
CA GLN A 207 27.28 -1.47 54.92
C GLN A 207 27.65 -2.55 55.95
N ARG A 208 26.90 -3.67 56.02
CA ARG A 208 27.22 -4.83 56.87
C ARG A 208 28.63 -5.37 56.60
N VAL A 209 28.98 -5.63 55.35
CA VAL A 209 30.31 -6.10 54.94
C VAL A 209 31.40 -5.04 55.21
N THR A 210 31.07 -3.74 55.11
CA THR A 210 31.99 -2.67 55.51
C THR A 210 32.24 -2.66 57.01
N ASP A 211 31.23 -2.93 57.84
CA ASP A 211 31.37 -3.00 59.29
C ASP A 211 32.07 -4.30 59.74
N GLU A 212 31.79 -5.44 59.10
CA GLU A 212 32.56 -6.68 59.24
C GLU A 212 34.05 -6.47 58.85
N LEU A 213 34.30 -5.76 57.75
CA LEU A 213 35.64 -5.38 57.31
C LEU A 213 36.31 -4.39 58.29
N ASN A 214 35.55 -3.50 58.93
CA ASN A 214 36.06 -2.58 59.93
C ASN A 214 36.35 -3.29 61.27
N GLU A 215 35.53 -4.28 61.65
CA GLU A 215 35.81 -5.21 62.75
C GLU A 215 37.08 -6.03 62.49
N LEU A 216 37.22 -6.61 61.30
CA LEU A 216 38.42 -7.33 60.87
C LEU A 216 39.64 -6.40 60.80
N LYS A 217 39.50 -5.15 60.32
CA LYS A 217 40.57 -4.14 60.37
C LYS A 217 40.94 -3.79 61.80
N LYS A 218 40.01 -3.64 62.75
CA LYS A 218 40.34 -3.40 64.17
C LYS A 218 41.12 -4.58 64.74
N LYS A 219 40.66 -5.81 64.51
CA LYS A 219 41.31 -7.05 64.98
C LYS A 219 42.72 -7.19 64.37
N TYR A 220 42.83 -7.06 63.05
CA TYR A 220 44.11 -7.07 62.34
C TYR A 220 45.02 -5.89 62.71
N ILE A 221 44.50 -4.70 63.03
CA ILE A 221 45.32 -3.57 63.51
C ILE A 221 45.75 -3.78 64.96
N ALA A 222 44.95 -4.45 65.82
CA ALA A 222 45.36 -4.82 67.17
C ALA A 222 46.43 -5.91 67.14
N GLU A 223 46.20 -6.98 66.37
CA GLU A 223 47.16 -8.06 66.12
C GLU A 223 48.44 -7.54 65.45
N LYS A 224 48.32 -6.72 64.40
CA LYS A 224 49.47 -6.07 63.76
C LYS A 224 50.09 -4.98 64.64
N ARG A 225 49.40 -4.42 65.64
CA ARG A 225 50.05 -3.60 66.68
C ARG A 225 50.84 -4.47 67.65
N ALA A 226 50.36 -5.64 68.05
CA ALA A 226 51.16 -6.60 68.83
C ALA A 226 52.39 -7.07 68.04
N GLN A 227 52.20 -7.54 66.81
CA GLN A 227 53.28 -7.93 65.88
C GLN A 227 54.19 -6.74 65.50
N LYS A 228 53.70 -5.49 65.46
CA LYS A 228 54.54 -4.30 65.22
C LYS A 228 55.17 -3.74 66.50
N ILE A 229 54.70 -4.07 67.69
CA ILE A 229 55.48 -3.90 68.92
C ILE A 229 56.65 -4.90 68.90
N GLN A 230 56.39 -6.17 68.53
CA GLN A 230 57.45 -7.15 68.24
C GLN A 230 58.41 -6.70 67.11
N LYS A 231 57.90 -6.14 65.99
CA LYS A 231 58.76 -5.69 64.87
C LYS A 231 59.39 -4.30 65.04
N LEU A 232 58.85 -3.39 65.87
CA LEU A 232 59.55 -2.16 66.25
C LEU A 232 60.67 -2.43 67.25
N ALA A 233 60.59 -3.54 67.99
CA ALA A 233 61.73 -4.12 68.72
C ALA A 233 62.73 -4.87 67.80
N TYR A 234 62.55 -4.87 66.47
CA TYR A 234 63.35 -5.66 65.52
C TYR A 234 63.92 -4.85 64.34
N GLU A 235 63.13 -4.01 63.68
CA GLU A 235 63.47 -3.40 62.38
C GLU A 235 63.22 -1.88 62.36
N SER A 236 64.21 -1.11 62.78
CA SER A 236 64.32 0.33 62.48
C SER A 236 64.83 0.58 61.05
N SER A 237 64.17 0.01 60.04
CA SER A 237 64.76 -0.13 58.70
C SER A 237 63.79 -0.03 57.50
N ARG A 238 63.70 1.19 56.95
CA ARG A 238 63.60 1.59 55.51
C ARG A 238 62.35 1.26 54.64
N ASP A 239 61.46 2.24 54.58
CA ASP A 239 60.92 2.99 53.41
C ASP A 239 60.95 2.49 51.93
N ALA A 240 59.74 2.36 51.34
CA ALA A 240 59.10 3.19 50.28
C ALA A 240 59.43 3.15 48.73
N ASN A 241 58.37 3.50 47.94
CA ASN A 241 58.32 4.08 46.55
C ASN A 241 58.58 3.17 45.30
N GLN A 242 58.08 3.38 44.05
CA GLN A 242 57.06 4.28 43.42
C GLN A 242 56.68 3.89 41.92
N TYR A 243 55.44 4.21 41.46
CA TYR A 243 55.02 4.64 40.06
C TYR A 243 55.24 3.71 38.80
N HIS A 244 54.87 3.97 37.49
CA HIS A 244 54.21 5.09 36.73
C HIS A 244 53.57 4.72 35.31
N ASN A 245 52.35 5.21 34.99
CA ASN A 245 51.82 5.89 33.73
C ASN A 245 51.77 5.36 32.23
N LYS A 246 50.73 5.84 31.48
CA LYS A 246 50.62 6.24 30.01
C LYS A 246 50.60 5.21 28.83
N GLN A 247 50.18 5.50 27.56
CA GLN A 247 49.07 6.29 26.92
C GLN A 247 49.04 6.19 25.33
N ASN A 248 47.88 6.40 24.66
CA ASN A 248 47.64 6.80 23.21
C ASN A 248 48.08 5.85 22.05
N GLY A 249 47.66 5.94 20.76
CA GLY A 249 46.62 6.72 20.01
C GLY A 249 46.78 6.70 18.44
N ALA A 250 45.85 7.34 17.67
CA ALA A 250 45.91 7.78 16.23
C ALA A 250 45.29 6.93 15.05
N GLN A 251 45.21 7.53 13.83
CA GLN A 251 44.19 7.30 12.73
C GLN A 251 44.63 7.83 11.32
N VAL A 252 44.17 7.26 10.17
CA VAL A 252 44.40 7.77 8.75
C VAL A 252 43.14 7.58 7.81
N LYS A 253 43.14 8.05 6.53
CA LYS A 253 41.95 8.42 5.67
C LYS A 253 42.18 8.36 4.12
N TYR A 254 41.12 8.60 3.29
CA TYR A 254 41.04 8.85 1.80
C TYR A 254 41.03 7.59 0.88
N THR A 255 40.59 7.50 -0.41
CA THR A 255 40.00 8.36 -1.52
C THR A 255 39.26 7.42 -2.55
N GLY A 256 38.62 7.72 -3.72
CA GLY A 256 38.23 8.91 -4.52
C GLY A 256 38.15 8.66 -6.08
N GLY A 257 37.16 9.15 -6.86
CA GLY A 257 37.16 9.07 -8.37
C GLY A 257 35.85 9.26 -9.19
N GLY A 258 35.95 9.50 -10.53
CA GLY A 258 34.82 9.69 -11.49
C GLY A 258 35.20 9.77 -13.00
N PHE A 259 34.22 9.67 -13.92
CA PHE A 259 34.43 9.54 -15.40
C PHE A 259 33.35 10.24 -16.30
N ARG A 260 33.53 10.17 -17.64
CA ARG A 260 32.90 10.99 -18.71
C ARG A 260 31.76 10.28 -19.46
N MET A 261 30.69 10.99 -19.82
CA MET A 261 29.52 10.47 -20.57
C MET A 261 29.70 10.43 -22.09
N LYS A 262 29.16 9.38 -22.73
CA LYS A 262 28.54 9.37 -24.07
C LYS A 262 27.15 8.73 -23.91
N MET A 263 26.19 9.09 -24.77
CA MET A 263 24.84 8.49 -24.74
C MET A 263 24.92 7.01 -25.14
N THR A 264 24.69 6.11 -24.18
CA THR A 264 24.59 4.65 -24.39
C THR A 264 23.20 4.16 -24.01
N LYS A 265 22.78 3.01 -24.55
CA LYS A 265 21.53 2.33 -24.18
C LYS A 265 21.49 2.09 -22.67
N SER A 266 20.32 2.33 -22.05
CA SER A 266 20.19 2.34 -20.58
C SER A 266 19.64 1.01 -20.05
N LEU A 267 20.24 0.51 -18.97
CA LEU A 267 19.73 -0.60 -18.19
C LEU A 267 19.11 -0.11 -16.88
N GLU A 268 17.86 -0.47 -16.66
CA GLU A 268 17.19 -0.45 -15.36
C GLU A 268 17.20 -1.86 -14.77
N VAL A 269 17.55 -1.99 -13.49
CA VAL A 269 17.47 -3.26 -12.76
C VAL A 269 16.48 -3.15 -11.62
N CYS A 270 15.52 -4.06 -11.55
CA CYS A 270 14.54 -4.12 -10.46
C CYS A 270 15.08 -4.95 -9.28
N VAL A 271 15.03 -4.36 -8.08
CA VAL A 271 15.67 -4.86 -6.86
C VAL A 271 14.78 -4.66 -5.62
N ASP A 272 14.75 -5.64 -4.73
CA ASP A 272 13.98 -5.64 -3.47
C ASP A 272 14.83 -5.84 -2.20
N SER A 273 16.15 -5.88 -2.34
CA SER A 273 17.09 -5.96 -1.23
C SER A 273 18.31 -5.05 -1.44
N TYR A 274 18.97 -4.67 -0.33
CA TYR A 274 20.21 -3.89 -0.37
C TYR A 274 21.34 -4.65 -1.10
N GLU A 275 21.42 -5.97 -0.90
CA GLU A 275 22.37 -6.84 -1.59
C GLU A 275 22.14 -6.82 -3.11
N SER A 276 20.89 -6.98 -3.56
CA SER A 276 20.50 -6.88 -4.97
C SER A 276 20.82 -5.49 -5.56
N ALA A 277 20.57 -4.41 -4.80
CA ALA A 277 20.85 -3.04 -5.24
C ALA A 277 22.37 -2.77 -5.40
N VAL A 278 23.18 -3.21 -4.44
CA VAL A 278 24.66 -3.13 -4.52
C VAL A 278 25.19 -3.95 -5.70
N ALA A 279 24.69 -5.17 -5.90
CA ALA A 279 25.07 -6.02 -7.03
C ALA A 279 24.71 -5.37 -8.38
N ALA A 280 23.52 -4.79 -8.51
CA ALA A 280 23.07 -4.10 -9.72
C ALA A 280 23.94 -2.86 -10.03
N ILE A 281 24.22 -2.01 -9.02
CA ILE A 281 25.07 -0.83 -9.17
C ILE A 281 26.50 -1.24 -9.57
N THR A 282 27.05 -2.29 -8.94
CA THR A 282 28.42 -2.76 -9.19
C THR A 282 28.56 -3.42 -10.56
N GLY A 283 27.53 -4.14 -11.02
CA GLY A 283 27.41 -4.64 -12.40
C GLY A 283 27.23 -3.52 -13.46
N GLY A 284 27.04 -2.27 -13.03
CA GLY A 284 26.97 -1.11 -13.92
C GLY A 284 25.57 -0.75 -14.42
N ALA A 285 24.52 -1.14 -13.69
CA ALA A 285 23.15 -0.69 -13.96
C ALA A 285 23.07 0.85 -13.97
N THR A 286 22.42 1.40 -15.00
CA THR A 286 22.31 2.87 -15.16
C THR A 286 21.18 3.48 -14.34
N ARG A 287 20.25 2.65 -13.86
CA ARG A 287 19.12 3.04 -13.01
C ARG A 287 18.65 1.83 -12.18
N LEU A 288 18.05 2.07 -11.02
CA LEU A 288 17.35 1.04 -10.24
C LEU A 288 15.84 1.30 -10.22
N GLU A 289 15.05 0.24 -10.34
CA GLU A 289 13.68 0.20 -9.83
C GLU A 289 13.73 -0.47 -8.44
N LEU A 290 13.35 0.28 -7.40
CA LEU A 290 13.33 -0.19 -6.02
C LEU A 290 11.92 -0.64 -5.64
N CYS A 291 11.81 -1.91 -5.29
CA CYS A 291 10.58 -2.61 -4.94
C CYS A 291 10.64 -3.17 -3.51
N SER A 292 9.52 -3.69 -3.04
CA SER A 292 9.50 -4.86 -2.15
C SER A 292 8.84 -6.03 -2.88
N SER A 293 9.12 -7.27 -2.45
CA SER A 293 8.56 -8.52 -3.01
C SER A 293 8.52 -8.61 -4.55
N LEU A 294 9.68 -8.83 -5.19
CA LEU A 294 9.73 -9.12 -6.63
C LEU A 294 9.07 -10.47 -7.01
N VAL A 295 8.74 -11.33 -6.04
CA VAL A 295 7.93 -12.54 -6.28
C VAL A 295 6.46 -12.20 -6.56
N ASP A 296 5.94 -11.12 -5.99
CA ASP A 296 4.58 -10.60 -6.21
C ASP A 296 4.46 -9.65 -7.43
N GLY A 297 5.53 -9.57 -8.23
CA GLY A 297 5.65 -8.62 -9.35
C GLY A 297 6.00 -7.19 -8.94
N GLY A 298 6.53 -6.99 -7.73
CA GLY A 298 6.96 -5.69 -7.21
C GLY A 298 5.83 -4.91 -6.52
N LEU A 299 6.10 -4.51 -5.27
CA LEU A 299 5.27 -3.70 -4.39
C LEU A 299 6.05 -2.46 -3.93
N THR A 300 5.40 -1.51 -3.25
CA THR A 300 6.08 -0.32 -2.70
C THR A 300 7.28 -0.69 -1.80
N PRO A 301 8.48 -0.10 -1.98
CA PRO A 301 9.64 -0.36 -1.11
C PRO A 301 9.52 0.32 0.24
N THR A 302 10.22 -0.19 1.27
CA THR A 302 10.27 0.50 2.56
C THR A 302 11.22 1.71 2.50
N PRO A 303 10.93 2.81 3.22
CA PRO A 303 11.84 3.97 3.29
C PRO A 303 13.24 3.64 3.84
N GLY A 304 13.34 2.64 4.72
CA GLY A 304 14.64 2.18 5.25
C GLY A 304 15.53 1.56 4.18
N LEU A 305 14.95 0.78 3.26
CA LEU A 305 15.68 0.23 2.11
C LEU A 305 16.15 1.34 1.16
N LEU A 306 15.27 2.31 0.85
CA LEU A 306 15.63 3.47 0.02
C LEU A 306 16.82 4.26 0.60
N LEU A 307 16.77 4.56 1.90
CA LEU A 307 17.85 5.28 2.58
C LEU A 307 19.19 4.54 2.51
N GLN A 308 19.21 3.24 2.77
CA GLN A 308 20.46 2.44 2.69
C GLN A 308 21.07 2.43 1.28
N VAL A 309 20.25 2.33 0.22
CA VAL A 309 20.78 2.37 -1.16
C VAL A 309 21.27 3.78 -1.54
N LEU A 310 20.60 4.84 -1.08
CA LEU A 310 21.04 6.23 -1.26
C LEU A 310 22.30 6.61 -0.47
N GLU A 311 22.57 5.94 0.65
CA GLU A 311 23.83 6.04 1.38
C GLU A 311 24.98 5.38 0.60
N TYR A 312 24.73 4.23 -0.04
CA TYR A 312 25.72 3.53 -0.87
C TYR A 312 26.04 4.27 -2.18
N SER A 313 25.03 4.75 -2.92
CA SER A 313 25.25 5.46 -4.19
C SER A 313 24.22 6.56 -4.46
N LYS A 314 24.74 7.78 -4.65
CA LYS A 314 23.98 8.95 -5.16
C LYS A 314 24.21 9.22 -6.65
N LYS A 315 24.89 8.29 -7.36
CA LYS A 315 25.24 8.41 -8.79
C LYS A 315 24.24 7.71 -9.72
N VAL A 316 23.58 6.66 -9.24
CA VAL A 316 22.59 5.88 -9.99
C VAL A 316 21.20 6.32 -9.54
N PRO A 317 20.32 6.81 -10.44
CA PRO A 317 18.97 7.20 -10.05
C PRO A 317 18.16 6.02 -9.55
N ILE A 318 17.41 6.22 -8.47
CA ILE A 318 16.51 5.23 -7.87
C ILE A 318 15.07 5.66 -8.14
N PHE A 319 14.34 4.83 -8.86
CA PHE A 319 12.90 4.97 -9.06
C PHE A 319 12.18 4.02 -8.10
N CYS A 320 11.20 4.49 -7.33
CA CYS A 320 10.46 3.63 -6.41
C CYS A 320 9.15 3.13 -7.02
N MET A 321 8.87 1.84 -6.86
CA MET A 321 7.55 1.29 -7.12
C MET A 321 6.51 1.94 -6.19
N LEU A 322 5.32 2.24 -6.71
CA LEU A 322 4.13 2.56 -5.92
C LEU A 322 3.05 1.55 -6.29
N ARG A 323 2.93 0.49 -5.49
CA ARG A 323 1.95 -0.59 -5.66
C ARG A 323 1.67 -1.23 -4.31
N CYS A 324 0.52 -0.90 -3.74
CA CYS A 324 0.19 -1.22 -2.34
C CYS A 324 -0.17 -2.69 -2.07
N ARG A 325 -0.45 -3.49 -3.13
CA ARG A 325 -0.78 -4.93 -3.01
C ARG A 325 -0.48 -5.73 -4.30
N PRO A 326 -0.36 -7.06 -4.20
CA PRO A 326 -0.37 -7.95 -5.35
C PRO A 326 -1.72 -7.97 -6.09
N GLY A 327 -1.78 -8.74 -7.19
CA GLY A 327 -2.96 -8.89 -8.02
C GLY A 327 -3.12 -7.78 -9.06
N ASN A 328 -4.38 -7.43 -9.34
CA ASN A 328 -4.77 -6.50 -10.40
C ASN A 328 -4.37 -5.04 -10.12
N PHE A 329 -4.58 -4.18 -11.12
CA PHE A 329 -4.24 -2.76 -11.10
C PHE A 329 -5.47 -1.84 -10.97
N VAL A 330 -6.61 -2.39 -10.54
CA VAL A 330 -7.85 -1.66 -10.30
C VAL A 330 -7.93 -1.36 -8.82
N TYR A 331 -7.71 -0.10 -8.44
CA TYR A 331 -7.55 0.32 -7.04
C TYR A 331 -8.80 1.01 -6.48
N THR A 332 -9.04 0.84 -5.18
CA THR A 332 -10.04 1.66 -4.48
C THR A 332 -9.51 3.08 -4.22
N SER A 333 -10.39 4.01 -3.82
CA SER A 333 -9.95 5.39 -3.51
C SER A 333 -9.03 5.43 -2.29
N GLU A 334 -9.22 4.52 -1.35
CA GLU A 334 -8.40 4.35 -0.14
C GLU A 334 -7.01 3.80 -0.48
N GLU A 335 -6.91 2.87 -1.43
CA GLU A 335 -5.64 2.33 -1.93
C GLU A 335 -4.82 3.40 -2.67
N ILE A 336 -5.50 4.24 -3.47
CA ILE A 336 -4.88 5.40 -4.11
C ILE A 336 -4.39 6.44 -3.08
N GLU A 337 -5.12 6.67 -2.00
CA GLU A 337 -4.66 7.52 -0.88
C GLU A 337 -3.44 6.93 -0.14
N VAL A 338 -3.30 5.61 -0.06
CA VAL A 338 -2.06 4.97 0.44
C VAL A 338 -0.91 5.22 -0.53
N MET A 339 -1.07 4.94 -1.82
CA MET A 339 -0.04 5.14 -2.85
C MET A 339 0.43 6.61 -2.94
N LYS A 340 -0.48 7.57 -2.78
CA LYS A 340 -0.17 9.02 -2.74
C LYS A 340 0.64 9.40 -1.49
N LYS A 341 0.37 8.79 -0.33
CA LYS A 341 1.16 8.99 0.90
C LYS A 341 2.54 8.35 0.80
N ASP A 342 2.64 7.14 0.24
CA ASP A 342 3.90 6.46 -0.02
C ASP A 342 4.80 7.29 -0.95
N ALA A 343 4.23 7.87 -2.03
CA ALA A 343 4.94 8.79 -2.92
C ALA A 343 5.55 9.97 -2.16
N MET A 344 4.75 10.67 -1.34
CA MET A 344 5.23 11.80 -0.53
C MET A 344 6.32 11.41 0.46
N ILE A 345 6.22 10.23 1.07
CA ILE A 345 7.21 9.71 2.03
C ILE A 345 8.53 9.37 1.32
N LEU A 346 8.48 8.62 0.22
CA LEU A 346 9.67 8.22 -0.54
C LEU A 346 10.33 9.42 -1.26
N GLN A 347 9.54 10.38 -1.74
CA GLN A 347 10.01 11.67 -2.26
C GLN A 347 10.78 12.47 -1.20
N LYS A 348 10.24 12.55 0.03
CA LYS A 348 10.92 13.20 1.17
C LYS A 348 12.27 12.56 1.51
N TYR A 349 12.41 11.26 1.28
CA TYR A 349 13.67 10.52 1.52
C TYR A 349 14.61 10.45 0.30
N GLY A 350 14.26 11.06 -0.84
CA GLY A 350 15.17 11.27 -1.97
C GLY A 350 15.03 10.30 -3.14
N ALA A 351 13.88 9.63 -3.30
CA ALA A 351 13.54 8.91 -4.54
C ALA A 351 13.62 9.86 -5.76
N ASN A 352 14.20 9.39 -6.87
CA ASN A 352 14.44 10.23 -8.06
C ASN A 352 13.35 10.11 -9.13
N GLY A 353 12.39 9.22 -8.92
CA GLY A 353 11.29 8.93 -9.82
C GLY A 353 10.38 7.84 -9.25
N PHE A 354 9.27 7.57 -9.91
CA PHE A 354 8.29 6.58 -9.45
C PHE A 354 7.78 5.68 -10.58
N VAL A 355 7.34 4.48 -10.22
CA VAL A 355 6.83 3.45 -11.15
C VAL A 355 5.50 2.92 -10.65
N PHE A 356 4.44 3.03 -11.46
CA PHE A 356 3.08 2.57 -11.10
C PHE A 356 2.19 2.46 -12.34
N GLY A 357 0.93 2.09 -12.17
CA GLY A 357 -0.10 2.24 -13.20
C GLY A 357 -1.46 1.79 -12.67
N ALA A 358 -2.50 2.60 -12.89
CA ALA A 358 -3.86 2.30 -12.45
C ALA A 358 -4.78 2.07 -13.66
N LEU A 359 -5.60 1.03 -13.59
CA LEU A 359 -6.59 0.67 -14.60
C LEU A 359 -8.00 0.76 -14.03
N ASN A 360 -8.98 1.02 -14.89
CA ASN A 360 -10.39 0.89 -14.56
C ASN A 360 -10.85 -0.58 -14.67
N ALA A 361 -12.10 -0.87 -14.31
CA ALA A 361 -12.67 -2.22 -14.41
C ALA A 361 -12.86 -2.76 -15.85
N ASN A 362 -12.55 -1.96 -16.87
CA ASN A 362 -12.52 -2.37 -18.28
C ASN A 362 -11.09 -2.66 -18.79
N ASP A 363 -10.07 -2.66 -17.93
CA ASP A 363 -8.64 -2.76 -18.31
C ASP A 363 -8.22 -1.66 -19.30
N GLU A 364 -8.68 -0.44 -19.04
CA GLU A 364 -8.28 0.82 -19.69
C GLU A 364 -7.63 1.73 -18.63
N VAL A 365 -6.80 2.70 -19.02
CA VAL A 365 -6.05 3.53 -18.07
C VAL A 365 -6.99 4.44 -17.26
N ASP A 366 -6.94 4.34 -15.92
CA ASP A 366 -7.71 5.24 -15.06
C ASP A 366 -7.03 6.63 -15.03
N MET A 367 -7.46 7.49 -15.95
CA MET A 367 -7.00 8.87 -16.06
C MET A 367 -7.18 9.69 -14.78
N LYS A 368 -8.16 9.38 -13.91
CA LYS A 368 -8.37 10.13 -12.66
C LYS A 368 -7.35 9.69 -11.62
N GLN A 369 -7.28 8.40 -11.34
CA GLN A 369 -6.35 7.82 -10.37
C GLN A 369 -4.89 8.10 -10.78
N CYS A 370 -4.56 7.99 -12.06
CA CYS A 370 -3.23 8.33 -12.56
C CYS A 370 -2.91 9.81 -12.33
N ARG A 371 -3.79 10.77 -12.68
CA ARG A 371 -3.54 12.21 -12.42
C ARG A 371 -3.29 12.49 -10.94
N GLU A 372 -4.04 11.86 -10.04
CA GLU A 372 -3.87 12.06 -8.61
C GLU A 372 -2.52 11.54 -8.07
N ILE A 373 -2.00 10.42 -8.59
CA ILE A 373 -0.67 9.92 -8.23
C ILE A 373 0.43 10.77 -8.88
N ILE A 374 0.29 11.19 -10.13
CA ILE A 374 1.28 12.07 -10.81
C ILE A 374 1.44 13.39 -10.05
N MET A 375 0.33 13.98 -9.59
CA MET A 375 0.38 15.20 -8.77
C MET A 375 1.06 14.98 -7.40
N ALA A 376 0.98 13.77 -6.82
CA ALA A 376 1.69 13.43 -5.58
C ALA A 376 3.19 13.12 -5.81
N CYS A 377 3.59 12.73 -7.03
CA CYS A 377 4.97 12.46 -7.42
C CYS A 377 5.74 13.71 -7.91
N PHE A 378 5.04 14.80 -8.25
CA PHE A 378 5.64 15.98 -8.86
C PHE A 378 6.73 16.61 -7.95
N PRO A 379 7.89 17.05 -8.49
CA PRO A 379 8.25 17.17 -9.92
C PRO A 379 8.92 15.94 -10.53
N HIS A 380 8.90 14.78 -9.88
CA HIS A 380 9.70 13.62 -10.28
C HIS A 380 9.11 12.90 -11.52
N PRO A 381 9.98 12.39 -12.42
CA PRO A 381 9.56 11.60 -13.56
C PRO A 381 8.89 10.29 -13.13
N VAL A 382 7.82 9.92 -13.86
CA VAL A 382 7.05 8.70 -13.62
C VAL A 382 7.11 7.73 -14.82
N THR A 383 7.15 6.44 -14.54
CA THR A 383 7.08 5.32 -15.50
C THR A 383 5.74 4.61 -15.33
N PHE A 384 5.00 4.39 -16.42
CA PHE A 384 3.83 3.51 -16.41
C PHE A 384 4.29 2.05 -16.47
N HIS A 385 3.94 1.24 -15.47
CA HIS A 385 4.44 -0.12 -15.32
C HIS A 385 3.63 -1.16 -16.11
N ARG A 386 3.96 -2.45 -15.93
CA ARG A 386 3.39 -3.60 -16.67
C ARG A 386 1.87 -3.82 -16.58
N ALA A 387 1.12 -2.96 -15.89
CA ALA A 387 -0.33 -2.79 -16.15
C ALA A 387 -0.65 -2.54 -17.63
N PHE A 388 0.28 -1.91 -18.38
CA PHE A 388 0.14 -1.75 -19.83
C PHE A 388 0.07 -3.10 -20.58
N ASP A 389 0.70 -4.15 -20.04
CA ASP A 389 0.64 -5.49 -20.64
C ASP A 389 -0.74 -6.16 -20.50
N VAL A 390 -1.66 -5.56 -19.72
CA VAL A 390 -3.05 -6.03 -19.49
C VAL A 390 -4.09 -5.17 -20.25
N CYS A 391 -3.69 -3.99 -20.75
CA CYS A 391 -4.59 -3.02 -21.36
C CYS A 391 -5.29 -3.53 -22.63
N LYS A 392 -6.61 -3.37 -22.76
CA LYS A 392 -7.36 -3.92 -23.92
C LYS A 392 -6.98 -3.31 -25.28
N ARG A 393 -6.47 -2.07 -25.32
CA ARG A 393 -6.26 -1.30 -26.56
C ARG A 393 -4.91 -0.56 -26.53
N PRO A 394 -3.75 -1.26 -26.57
CA PRO A 394 -2.43 -0.69 -26.30
C PRO A 394 -2.09 0.54 -27.15
N THR A 395 -2.51 0.59 -28.41
CA THR A 395 -2.31 1.73 -29.33
C THR A 395 -3.17 2.96 -29.00
N ILE A 396 -4.19 2.83 -28.16
CA ILE A 396 -4.99 3.96 -27.65
C ILE A 396 -4.54 4.32 -26.24
N GLU A 397 -4.38 3.33 -25.36
CA GLU A 397 -3.94 3.54 -23.98
C GLU A 397 -2.54 4.20 -23.91
N ILE A 398 -1.65 3.95 -24.87
CA ILE A 398 -0.34 4.62 -24.94
C ILE A 398 -0.44 6.14 -25.14
N GLU A 399 -1.42 6.61 -25.94
CA GLU A 399 -1.68 8.03 -26.15
C GLU A 399 -2.25 8.67 -24.87
N VAL A 400 -3.14 7.96 -24.17
CA VAL A 400 -3.65 8.38 -22.85
C VAL A 400 -2.51 8.51 -21.84
N ILE A 401 -1.53 7.60 -21.86
CA ILE A 401 -0.35 7.63 -20.98
C ILE A 401 0.59 8.81 -21.34
N ILE A 402 0.71 9.18 -22.62
CA ILE A 402 1.42 10.37 -23.08
C ILE A 402 0.73 11.65 -22.57
N ASP A 403 -0.60 11.77 -22.77
CA ASP A 403 -1.40 12.92 -22.35
C ASP A 403 -1.46 13.10 -20.82
N LEU A 404 -1.31 12.01 -20.06
CA LEU A 404 -1.14 12.04 -18.60
C LEU A 404 0.25 12.56 -18.18
N GLY A 405 1.22 12.61 -19.09
CA GLY A 405 2.55 13.20 -18.89
C GLY A 405 3.64 12.22 -18.45
N PHE A 406 3.38 10.90 -18.49
CA PHE A 406 4.38 9.88 -18.16
C PHE A 406 5.63 10.00 -19.05
N LYS A 407 6.79 9.57 -18.52
CA LYS A 407 8.08 9.67 -19.25
C LYS A 407 8.52 8.35 -19.84
N ARG A 408 8.04 7.22 -19.31
CA ARG A 408 8.28 5.89 -19.87
C ARG A 408 7.08 4.97 -19.74
N VAL A 409 7.04 3.91 -20.55
CA VAL A 409 6.18 2.74 -20.35
C VAL A 409 7.03 1.48 -20.33
N LEU A 410 6.89 0.67 -19.27
CA LEU A 410 7.52 -0.64 -19.14
C LEU A 410 6.56 -1.72 -19.65
N THR A 411 6.97 -2.46 -20.69
CA THR A 411 6.11 -3.45 -21.36
C THR A 411 6.89 -4.66 -21.87
N SER A 412 6.24 -5.82 -21.85
CA SER A 412 6.65 -7.04 -22.54
C SER A 412 5.97 -7.22 -23.89
N GLY A 413 5.35 -6.17 -24.44
CA GLY A 413 4.55 -6.21 -25.66
C GLY A 413 3.29 -7.08 -25.54
N GLN A 414 2.62 -7.06 -24.37
CA GLN A 414 1.43 -7.89 -24.07
C GLN A 414 1.68 -9.40 -24.22
N GLN A 415 2.91 -9.85 -23.99
CA GLN A 415 3.32 -11.26 -24.05
C GLN A 415 4.00 -11.70 -22.75
N THR A 416 4.24 -13.00 -22.59
CA THR A 416 4.93 -13.54 -21.40
C THR A 416 6.38 -13.07 -21.28
N THR A 417 7.02 -12.72 -22.40
CA THR A 417 8.37 -12.11 -22.46
C THR A 417 8.44 -11.05 -23.55
N ALA A 418 9.31 -10.04 -23.37
CA ALA A 418 9.57 -9.01 -24.37
C ALA A 418 10.05 -9.59 -25.72
N GLN A 419 10.73 -10.73 -25.72
CA GLN A 419 11.16 -11.44 -26.93
C GLN A 419 9.98 -11.88 -27.82
N LEU A 420 8.87 -12.30 -27.23
CA LEU A 420 7.65 -12.63 -27.96
C LEU A 420 6.87 -11.36 -28.36
N GLY A 421 6.93 -10.32 -27.52
CA GLY A 421 6.25 -9.05 -27.73
C GLY A 421 6.91 -8.09 -28.72
N VAL A 422 8.09 -8.40 -29.30
CA VAL A 422 8.89 -7.45 -30.10
C VAL A 422 8.09 -6.73 -31.19
N LYS A 423 7.13 -7.41 -31.84
CA LYS A 423 6.26 -6.81 -32.86
C LYS A 423 5.40 -5.66 -32.31
N LEU A 424 4.78 -5.84 -31.15
CA LEU A 424 3.97 -4.78 -30.54
C LEU A 424 4.87 -3.68 -29.97
N ILE A 425 6.02 -4.02 -29.39
CA ILE A 425 6.99 -3.04 -28.88
C ILE A 425 7.47 -2.12 -30.02
N LYS A 426 7.85 -2.69 -31.18
CA LYS A 426 8.25 -1.92 -32.37
C LYS A 426 7.11 -1.04 -32.89
N ASN A 427 5.91 -1.59 -33.10
CA ASN A 427 4.75 -0.81 -33.55
C ASN A 427 4.42 0.37 -32.61
N LEU A 428 4.52 0.17 -31.29
CA LEU A 428 4.32 1.23 -30.31
C LEU A 428 5.43 2.29 -30.40
N MET A 429 6.69 1.89 -30.56
CA MET A 429 7.80 2.84 -30.74
C MET A 429 7.66 3.68 -32.02
N GLU A 430 7.26 3.06 -33.13
CA GLU A 430 6.95 3.76 -34.39
C GLU A 430 5.78 4.74 -34.23
N GLN A 431 4.75 4.38 -33.45
CA GLN A 431 3.61 5.27 -33.15
C GLN A 431 4.00 6.45 -32.23
N VAL A 432 4.77 6.23 -31.17
CA VAL A 432 5.06 7.29 -30.18
C VAL A 432 6.21 8.20 -30.58
N GLY A 433 7.19 7.70 -31.34
CA GLY A 433 8.41 8.43 -31.66
C GLY A 433 9.17 8.81 -30.39
N GLU A 434 9.55 10.08 -30.25
CA GLU A 434 10.28 10.58 -29.06
C GLU A 434 9.36 11.18 -27.97
N ARG A 435 8.03 11.00 -28.08
CA ARG A 435 7.05 11.59 -27.14
C ARG A 435 7.09 10.93 -25.74
N ILE A 436 7.42 9.64 -25.68
CA ILE A 436 7.57 8.85 -24.46
C ILE A 436 8.56 7.70 -24.72
N CYS A 437 9.36 7.29 -23.74
CA CYS A 437 10.25 6.14 -23.92
C CYS A 437 9.51 4.82 -23.70
N ILE A 438 9.43 3.97 -24.71
CA ILE A 438 9.08 2.56 -24.51
C ILE A 438 10.31 1.84 -23.95
N MET A 439 10.15 1.17 -22.81
CA MET A 439 11.19 0.40 -22.12
C MET A 439 10.82 -1.08 -22.20
N ALA A 440 11.62 -1.85 -22.92
CA ALA A 440 11.39 -3.29 -23.08
C ALA A 440 11.73 -4.02 -21.78
N GLY A 441 10.83 -4.89 -21.30
CA GLY A 441 11.07 -5.64 -20.08
C GLY A 441 10.20 -6.88 -19.91
N GLY A 442 10.57 -7.73 -18.94
CA GLY A 442 9.95 -9.04 -18.73
C GLY A 442 10.64 -10.14 -19.52
N GLY A 443 11.36 -11.01 -18.80
CA GLY A 443 12.06 -12.16 -19.39
C GLY A 443 13.32 -11.82 -20.21
N ILE A 444 13.91 -10.65 -20.03
CA ILE A 444 15.19 -10.29 -20.68
C ILE A 444 16.35 -11.08 -20.04
N THR A 445 17.15 -11.71 -20.89
CA THR A 445 18.37 -12.46 -20.53
C THR A 445 19.48 -12.20 -21.55
N LYS A 446 20.72 -12.61 -21.24
CA LYS A 446 21.85 -12.43 -22.16
C LYS A 446 21.69 -13.17 -23.51
N GLN A 447 20.85 -14.20 -23.55
CA GLN A 447 20.56 -14.96 -24.77
C GLN A 447 19.54 -14.27 -25.70
N ASN A 448 18.61 -13.46 -25.18
CA ASN A 448 17.56 -12.84 -26.00
C ASN A 448 17.69 -11.32 -26.16
N LEU A 449 18.54 -10.66 -25.36
CA LEU A 449 18.72 -9.22 -25.41
C LEU A 449 19.12 -8.72 -26.81
N ALA A 450 20.10 -9.35 -27.47
CA ALA A 450 20.54 -8.94 -28.81
C ALA A 450 19.40 -9.01 -29.85
N PHE A 451 18.59 -10.06 -29.82
CA PHE A 451 17.41 -10.20 -30.67
C PHE A 451 16.37 -9.10 -30.39
N ILE A 452 16.10 -8.79 -29.11
CA ILE A 452 15.17 -7.71 -28.73
C ILE A 452 15.72 -6.36 -29.20
N MET A 453 17.02 -6.10 -29.09
CA MET A 453 17.68 -4.88 -29.58
C MET A 453 17.47 -4.70 -31.08
N GLU A 454 17.79 -5.74 -31.87
CA GLU A 454 17.63 -5.76 -33.33
C GLU A 454 16.16 -5.57 -33.78
N HIS A 455 15.21 -6.18 -33.08
CA HIS A 455 13.81 -6.22 -33.50
C HIS A 455 12.92 -5.12 -32.89
N THR A 456 13.44 -4.29 -31.96
CA THR A 456 12.69 -3.19 -31.34
C THR A 456 13.37 -1.83 -31.39
N GLU A 457 14.71 -1.77 -31.54
CA GLU A 457 15.50 -0.54 -31.50
C GLU A 457 15.38 0.25 -30.17
N ALA A 458 14.90 -0.40 -29.10
CA ALA A 458 14.65 0.24 -27.80
C ALA A 458 15.90 0.90 -27.19
N LYS A 459 15.72 2.07 -26.58
CA LYS A 459 16.80 2.84 -25.94
C LYS A 459 17.00 2.47 -24.45
N GLU A 460 15.98 1.87 -23.83
CA GLU A 460 15.97 1.48 -22.42
C GLU A 460 15.46 0.04 -22.22
N TYR A 461 16.09 -0.71 -21.31
CA TYR A 461 15.80 -2.12 -21.02
C TYR A 461 15.66 -2.36 -19.51
N HIS A 462 14.76 -3.28 -19.13
CA HIS A 462 14.44 -3.59 -17.74
C HIS A 462 14.51 -5.11 -17.44
N GLY A 463 15.14 -5.49 -16.32
CA GLY A 463 15.13 -6.87 -15.82
C GLY A 463 15.58 -7.00 -14.36
N SER A 464 15.36 -8.17 -13.75
CA SER A 464 15.76 -8.46 -12.35
C SER A 464 17.12 -9.16 -12.24
N PHE A 465 17.55 -9.85 -13.31
CA PHE A 465 18.82 -10.60 -13.42
C PHE A 465 19.11 -11.47 -12.18
N LYS A 466 18.07 -12.08 -11.62
CA LYS A 466 18.13 -12.76 -10.32
C LYS A 466 18.65 -14.20 -10.41
N LYS A 467 19.51 -14.57 -9.46
CA LYS A 467 19.86 -15.95 -9.13
C LYS A 467 19.21 -16.37 -7.80
N VAL A 468 19.11 -17.67 -7.56
CA VAL A 468 18.76 -18.19 -6.23
C VAL A 468 20.00 -18.07 -5.36
N LYS A 469 19.85 -17.55 -4.14
CA LYS A 469 20.90 -17.54 -3.13
C LYS A 469 20.85 -18.87 -2.38
N GLU A 470 21.96 -19.59 -2.36
CA GLU A 470 22.10 -20.81 -1.58
C GLU A 470 21.90 -20.50 -0.09
N ALA A 471 21.02 -21.24 0.56
CA ALA A 471 20.77 -21.10 1.98
C ALA A 471 21.87 -21.86 2.76
N ALA A 472 22.34 -21.30 3.86
CA ALA A 472 23.19 -22.05 4.78
C ALA A 472 22.38 -23.21 5.38
N ASP A 473 22.93 -24.43 5.33
CA ASP A 473 22.24 -25.66 5.72
C ASP A 473 21.61 -25.57 7.10
N LYS A 474 20.28 -25.75 7.14
CA LYS A 474 19.49 -25.87 8.36
C LYS A 474 18.52 -27.03 8.20
N GLU A 475 18.54 -27.95 9.16
CA GLU A 475 17.57 -29.04 9.25
C GLU A 475 16.13 -28.48 9.22
N LYS A 476 15.29 -29.00 8.32
CA LYS A 476 13.88 -28.60 8.24
C LYS A 476 13.12 -29.09 9.48
N LYS A 477 12.85 -28.18 10.42
CA LYS A 477 12.05 -28.46 11.62
C LYS A 477 10.59 -28.02 11.45
N GLY A 478 9.77 -28.96 10.97
CA GLY A 478 8.30 -28.89 11.03
C GLY A 478 7.59 -28.57 9.70
N GLU A 479 6.30 -28.92 9.65
CA GLU A 479 5.40 -28.75 8.49
C GLU A 479 4.81 -27.32 8.39
N VAL A 480 5.57 -26.30 8.82
CA VAL A 480 5.07 -24.92 8.87
C VAL A 480 5.41 -24.20 7.57
N ASP A 481 4.42 -24.05 6.69
CA ASP A 481 4.53 -23.20 5.51
C ASP A 481 4.57 -21.72 5.93
N VAL A 482 5.69 -21.05 5.64
CA VAL A 482 5.89 -19.60 5.85
C VAL A 482 6.16 -18.90 4.50
N GLY A 483 5.75 -19.53 3.40
CA GLY A 483 5.93 -19.05 2.03
C GLY A 483 7.22 -19.53 1.36
N ASN A 484 7.65 -18.76 0.37
CA ASN A 484 8.60 -19.21 -0.66
C ASN A 484 10.03 -19.36 -0.09
N GLU A 485 10.48 -20.60 0.13
CA GLU A 485 11.79 -20.94 0.73
C GLU A 485 13.01 -20.38 -0.03
N LYS A 486 12.86 -20.01 -1.31
CA LYS A 486 13.96 -19.58 -2.18
C LYS A 486 14.20 -18.08 -2.07
N ILE A 487 15.31 -17.71 -1.45
CA ILE A 487 15.85 -16.34 -1.48
C ILE A 487 16.37 -16.06 -2.90
N TYR A 488 15.95 -14.95 -3.49
CA TYR A 488 16.46 -14.46 -4.76
C TYR A 488 17.33 -13.21 -4.54
N VAL A 489 18.44 -13.11 -5.27
CA VAL A 489 19.32 -11.92 -5.28
C VAL A 489 19.73 -11.60 -6.71
N THR A 490 19.95 -10.32 -7.02
CA THR A 490 20.48 -9.91 -8.33
C THR A 490 21.90 -10.44 -8.53
N ASP A 491 22.17 -10.99 -9.71
CA ASP A 491 23.47 -11.50 -10.09
C ASP A 491 24.32 -10.41 -10.75
N GLN A 492 25.30 -9.89 -10.01
CA GLN A 492 26.20 -8.82 -10.44
C GLN A 492 26.84 -9.11 -11.80
N ASP A 493 27.30 -10.34 -12.01
CA ASP A 493 28.10 -10.69 -13.19
C ASP A 493 27.20 -10.83 -14.43
N CYS A 494 25.97 -11.33 -14.25
CA CYS A 494 24.91 -11.30 -15.26
C CYS A 494 24.52 -9.86 -15.63
N VAL A 495 24.42 -8.95 -14.66
CA VAL A 495 24.21 -7.50 -14.94
C VAL A 495 25.41 -6.93 -15.73
N ALA A 496 26.65 -7.27 -15.37
CA ALA A 496 27.85 -6.82 -16.09
C ALA A 496 27.91 -7.34 -17.54
N GLU A 497 27.54 -8.60 -17.78
CA GLU A 497 27.42 -9.17 -19.14
C GLU A 497 26.35 -8.43 -19.96
N ILE A 498 25.17 -8.16 -19.39
CA ILE A 498 24.09 -7.40 -20.03
C ILE A 498 24.56 -5.97 -20.37
N VAL A 499 25.22 -5.30 -19.42
CA VAL A 499 25.79 -3.95 -19.60
C VAL A 499 26.92 -3.93 -20.64
N HIS A 500 27.63 -5.04 -20.84
CA HIS A 500 28.60 -5.20 -21.91
C HIS A 500 27.90 -5.34 -23.27
N ILE A 501 26.88 -6.21 -23.40
CA ILE A 501 26.09 -6.38 -24.63
C ILE A 501 25.48 -5.04 -25.09
N LEU A 502 24.91 -4.25 -24.16
CA LEU A 502 24.36 -2.91 -24.43
C LEU A 502 25.36 -1.82 -24.86
N LYS A 503 26.67 -2.12 -24.80
CA LYS A 503 27.76 -1.22 -25.23
C LYS A 503 28.47 -1.69 -26.50
N THR A 504 28.36 -2.98 -26.81
CA THR A 504 29.00 -3.63 -27.97
C THR A 504 28.07 -3.68 -29.19
N VAL A 505 26.75 -3.58 -28.98
CA VAL A 505 25.67 -3.51 -30.00
C VAL A 505 24.82 -2.27 -29.79
#